data_AF-A0A7Y3PA99-F1
#
_entry.id   AF-A0A7Y3PA99-F1
#
_cell.length_a   1.000
_cell.length_b   1.000
_cell.length_c   1.000
_cell.angle_alpha   90.00
_cell.angle_beta   90.00
_cell.angle_gamma   90.00
#
_symmetry.space_group_name_H-M   'P 1'
#
loop_
_entity.id
_entity.type
_entity.pdbx_description
1 polymer ?
#
loop_
_entity_poly.entity_id
_entity_poly.type
_entity_poly.pdbx_seq_one_letter_code
_entity_poly.pdbx_strand_id
1 'polypeptide(L)'
;MEGDWVDGLERRFGFLAAPGLPGFVAGMTALVGALGLFKPEFVDALTLDSGALAHGQLWRALTFVAVPPPTHPLWLILWVALLYACLQALQNAWGDFKLTVFLGLGALATALGCLAVGRALSSDGAFGVQFGNSFVILAAFLAFARLLPDREVLIMFILPVKLRWLAALAAVWTVAQFLGSGAAARVEIASGLSPYLLFFGPGHWRDARFAWRRWRAGVGR
;
A
#
# COMPACT_ATOMS: atom_id res chain seq x y z
N MET A 1 -12.64 -1.48 -17.47
CA MET A 1 -12.11 -0.48 -16.53
C MET A 1 -11.13 -1.19 -15.59
N GLU A 2 -10.31 -0.43 -14.86
CA GLU A 2 -9.35 -1.02 -13.92
C GLU A 2 -10.15 -1.66 -12.78
N GLY A 3 -9.92 -2.95 -12.50
CA GLY A 3 -10.66 -3.68 -11.47
C GLY A 3 -12.09 -4.12 -11.80
N ASP A 4 -12.48 -4.29 -13.08
CA ASP A 4 -13.84 -4.76 -13.47
C ASP A 4 -14.25 -6.08 -12.78
N TRP A 5 -13.28 -6.94 -12.47
CA TRP A 5 -13.53 -8.21 -11.76
C TRP A 5 -14.08 -7.98 -10.34
N VAL A 6 -13.78 -6.84 -9.73
CA VAL A 6 -14.27 -6.44 -8.40
C VAL A 6 -15.75 -6.11 -8.45
N ASP A 7 -16.27 -5.57 -9.57
CA ASP A 7 -17.70 -5.30 -9.73
C ASP A 7 -18.53 -6.60 -9.63
N GLY A 8 -17.97 -7.72 -10.11
CA GLY A 8 -18.56 -9.04 -9.95
C GLY A 8 -18.60 -9.52 -8.49
N LEU A 9 -17.57 -9.19 -7.70
CA LEU A 9 -17.53 -9.48 -6.28
C LEU A 9 -18.46 -8.57 -5.47
N GLU A 10 -18.58 -7.31 -5.83
CA GLU A 10 -19.46 -6.33 -5.16
C GLU A 10 -20.91 -6.81 -5.16
N ARG A 11 -21.37 -7.40 -6.26
CA ARG A 11 -22.72 -8.00 -6.36
C ARG A 11 -22.98 -9.11 -5.35
N ARG A 12 -21.95 -9.78 -4.84
CA ARG A 12 -22.06 -10.91 -3.89
C ARG A 12 -21.66 -10.53 -2.47
N PHE A 13 -20.67 -9.65 -2.34
CA PHE A 13 -20.00 -9.32 -1.08
C PHE A 13 -20.05 -7.83 -0.76
N GLY A 14 -20.95 -7.06 -1.38
CA GLY A 14 -21.07 -5.60 -1.17
C GLY A 14 -21.26 -5.19 0.30
N PHE A 15 -21.70 -6.10 1.17
CA PHE A 15 -21.75 -5.87 2.62
C PHE A 15 -20.37 -5.65 3.28
N LEU A 16 -19.27 -6.03 2.61
CA LEU A 16 -17.90 -5.76 3.04
C LEU A 16 -17.45 -4.33 2.74
N ALA A 17 -18.27 -3.52 2.04
CA ALA A 17 -17.94 -2.12 1.81
C ALA A 17 -17.84 -1.37 3.15
N ALA A 18 -16.68 -0.79 3.44
CA ALA A 18 -16.46 0.02 4.62
C ALA A 18 -16.64 1.51 4.28
N PRO A 19 -17.82 2.12 4.57
CA PRO A 19 -18.01 3.54 4.35
C PRO A 19 -17.10 4.36 5.27
N GLY A 20 -16.56 5.47 4.77
CA GLY A 20 -15.65 6.34 5.53
C GLY A 20 -14.27 5.73 5.86
N LEU A 21 -13.86 4.66 5.18
CA LEU A 21 -12.58 3.99 5.41
C LEU A 21 -11.34 4.92 5.41
N PRO A 22 -11.20 5.93 4.53
CA PRO A 22 -10.11 6.90 4.57
C PRO A 22 -10.00 7.64 5.91
N GLY A 23 -11.14 8.11 6.43
CA GLY A 23 -11.19 8.81 7.71
C GLY A 23 -10.84 7.89 8.88
N PHE A 24 -11.34 6.65 8.85
CA PHE A 24 -10.99 5.65 9.85
C PHE A 24 -9.49 5.34 9.87
N VAL A 25 -8.88 5.01 8.71
CA VAL A 25 -7.45 4.68 8.61
C VAL A 25 -6.57 5.87 8.98
N ALA A 26 -6.90 7.08 8.50
CA ALA A 26 -6.15 8.28 8.84
C ALA A 26 -6.27 8.65 10.33
N GLY A 27 -7.48 8.54 10.91
CA GLY A 27 -7.72 8.78 12.33
C GLY A 27 -6.99 7.78 13.22
N MET A 28 -7.00 6.49 12.87
CA MET A 28 -6.21 5.47 13.56
C MET A 28 -4.71 5.75 13.44
N THR A 29 -4.22 6.14 12.26
CA THR A 29 -2.82 6.53 12.07
C THR A 29 -2.42 7.71 12.95
N ALA A 30 -3.28 8.72 13.05
CA ALA A 30 -3.06 9.87 13.94
C ALA A 30 -3.02 9.44 15.41
N LEU A 31 -3.97 8.60 15.84
CA LEU A 31 -4.05 8.11 17.20
C LEU A 31 -2.82 7.27 17.58
N VAL A 32 -2.45 6.29 16.75
CA VAL A 32 -1.28 5.43 16.97
C VAL A 32 -0.01 6.27 17.00
N GLY A 33 0.14 7.22 16.07
CA GLY A 33 1.30 8.12 16.05
C GLY A 33 1.39 8.99 17.29
N ALA A 34 0.27 9.61 17.71
CA ALA A 34 0.23 10.44 18.90
C ALA A 34 0.54 9.64 20.18
N LEU A 35 -0.03 8.43 20.32
CA LEU A 35 0.28 7.54 21.45
C LEU A 35 1.74 7.08 21.41
N GLY A 36 2.28 6.81 20.23
CA GLY A 36 3.68 6.41 20.04
C GLY A 36 4.69 7.46 20.47
N LEU A 37 4.31 8.74 20.52
CA LEU A 37 5.17 9.80 21.08
C LEU A 37 5.40 9.66 22.59
N PHE A 38 4.47 9.03 23.31
CA PHE A 38 4.54 8.84 24.76
C PHE A 38 4.86 7.40 25.16
N LYS A 39 4.42 6.43 24.36
CA LYS A 39 4.58 4.99 24.59
C LYS A 39 4.98 4.29 23.29
N PRO A 40 6.27 4.32 22.92
CA PRO A 40 6.76 3.67 21.71
C PRO A 40 6.41 2.18 21.65
N GLU A 41 6.37 1.49 22.81
CA GLU A 41 6.07 0.05 22.88
C GLU A 41 4.63 -0.27 22.43
N PHE A 42 3.72 0.71 22.48
CA PHE A 42 2.36 0.55 21.96
C PHE A 42 2.35 0.38 20.44
N VAL A 43 3.26 1.04 19.73
CA VAL A 43 3.38 0.91 18.27
C VAL A 43 3.85 -0.51 17.92
N ASP A 44 4.79 -1.05 18.69
CA ASP A 44 5.29 -2.42 18.54
C ASP A 44 4.21 -3.49 18.80
N ALA A 45 3.13 -3.15 19.51
CA ALA A 45 1.99 -4.06 19.70
C ALA A 45 1.09 -4.16 18.44
N LEU A 46 1.21 -3.19 17.53
CA LEU A 46 0.36 -3.03 16.35
C LEU A 46 1.09 -3.33 15.04
N THR A 47 2.42 -3.31 15.04
CA THR A 47 3.27 -3.69 13.90
C THR A 47 3.04 -5.15 13.52
N LEU A 48 3.24 -5.46 12.24
CA LEU A 48 3.09 -6.82 11.75
C LEU A 48 4.34 -7.62 12.13
N ASP A 49 4.17 -8.72 12.85
CA ASP A 49 5.26 -9.60 13.26
C ASP A 49 4.85 -11.07 13.08
N SER A 50 5.68 -11.83 12.36
CA SER A 50 5.36 -13.23 12.02
C SER A 50 5.29 -14.15 13.25
N GLY A 51 6.13 -13.90 14.26
CA GLY A 51 6.15 -14.67 15.50
C GLY A 51 4.89 -14.42 16.31
N ALA A 52 4.52 -13.15 16.49
CA ALA A 52 3.31 -12.75 17.20
C ALA A 52 2.05 -13.26 16.50
N LEU A 53 1.98 -13.21 15.17
CA LEU A 53 0.88 -13.80 14.40
C LEU A 53 0.77 -15.31 14.63
N ALA A 54 1.91 -16.02 14.64
CA ALA A 54 1.93 -17.46 14.91
C ALA A 54 1.46 -17.80 16.34
N HIS A 55 1.61 -16.87 17.30
CA HIS A 55 1.11 -16.98 18.67
C HIS A 55 -0.31 -16.42 18.86
N GLY A 56 -1.06 -16.19 17.78
CA GLY A 56 -2.49 -15.82 17.85
C GLY A 56 -2.80 -14.32 17.91
N GLN A 57 -1.80 -13.44 17.73
CA GLN A 57 -2.03 -11.99 17.70
C GLN A 57 -2.57 -11.50 16.35
N LEU A 58 -3.71 -12.05 15.92
CA LEU A 58 -4.27 -11.86 14.58
C LEU A 58 -4.67 -10.41 14.25
N TRP A 59 -4.92 -9.58 15.27
CA TRP A 59 -5.23 -8.15 15.07
C TRP A 59 -4.12 -7.42 14.33
N ARG A 60 -2.86 -7.86 14.47
CA ARG A 60 -1.69 -7.28 13.78
C ARG A 60 -1.82 -7.29 12.27
N ALA A 61 -2.54 -8.27 11.70
CA ALA A 61 -2.81 -8.35 10.27
C ALA A 61 -3.71 -7.21 9.76
N LEU A 62 -4.38 -6.48 10.65
CA LEU A 62 -5.21 -5.33 10.31
C LEU A 62 -4.63 -4.02 10.85
N THR A 63 -4.12 -4.01 12.09
CA THR A 63 -3.67 -2.79 12.76
C THR A 63 -2.43 -2.17 12.12
N PHE A 64 -1.54 -2.99 11.54
CA PHE A 64 -0.29 -2.51 10.97
C PHE A 64 -0.50 -1.50 9.84
N VAL A 65 -1.64 -1.58 9.12
CA VAL A 65 -2.00 -0.65 8.04
C VAL A 65 -2.06 0.79 8.55
N ALA A 66 -2.44 1.00 9.81
CA ALA A 66 -2.54 2.31 10.44
C ALA A 66 -1.30 2.69 11.27
N VAL A 67 -0.18 1.96 11.18
CA VAL A 67 1.04 2.33 11.90
C VAL A 67 1.76 3.45 11.12
N PRO A 68 1.95 4.66 11.68
CA PRO A 68 2.68 5.71 10.99
C PRO A 68 4.19 5.40 10.95
N PRO A 69 4.92 5.95 9.97
CA PRO A 69 6.38 5.89 9.97
C PRO A 69 6.92 6.61 11.22
N PRO A 70 8.03 6.13 11.83
CA PRO A 70 8.70 6.82 12.92
C PRO A 70 9.11 8.22 12.47
N THR A 71 8.56 9.26 13.11
CA THR A 71 8.72 10.62 12.63
C THR A 71 8.42 11.69 13.67
N HIS A 72 8.82 12.92 13.41
CA HIS A 72 8.50 14.07 14.26
C HIS A 72 7.01 14.46 14.17
N PRO A 73 6.42 15.05 15.23
CA PRO A 73 4.98 15.36 15.28
C PRO A 73 4.47 16.19 14.11
N LEU A 74 5.25 17.16 13.63
CA LEU A 74 4.87 17.99 12.48
C LEU A 74 4.77 17.18 11.19
N TRP A 75 5.67 16.22 11.00
CA TRP A 75 5.62 15.32 9.85
C TRP A 75 4.49 14.30 9.97
N LEU A 76 4.15 13.85 11.18
CA LEU A 76 2.99 12.99 11.42
C LEU A 76 1.69 13.64 10.93
N ILE A 77 1.49 14.94 11.21
CA ILE A 77 0.31 15.68 10.74
C ILE A 77 0.26 15.70 9.21
N LEU A 78 1.38 16.04 8.56
CA LEU A 78 1.47 16.06 7.10
C LEU A 78 1.24 14.67 6.50
N TRP A 79 1.81 13.63 7.11
CA TRP A 79 1.63 12.23 6.70
C TRP A 79 0.18 11.80 6.76
N VAL A 80 -0.51 12.06 7.88
CA VAL A 80 -1.93 11.74 8.06
C VAL A 80 -2.79 12.49 7.04
N ALA A 81 -2.50 13.77 6.78
CA ALA A 81 -3.23 14.56 5.79
C ALA A 81 -3.05 14.02 4.37
N LEU A 82 -1.82 13.64 3.99
CA LEU A 82 -1.52 13.02 2.69
C LEU A 82 -2.17 11.65 2.55
N LEU A 83 -2.12 10.82 3.58
CA LEU A 83 -2.77 9.51 3.63
C LEU A 83 -4.28 9.64 3.44
N TYR A 84 -4.92 10.53 4.21
CA TYR A 84 -6.34 10.82 4.07
C TYR A 84 -6.68 11.30 2.65
N ALA A 85 -5.94 12.28 2.12
CA ALA A 85 -6.19 12.81 0.78
C ALA A 85 -6.08 11.75 -0.31
N CYS A 86 -5.09 10.86 -0.21
CA CYS A 86 -4.88 9.75 -1.12
C CYS A 86 -6.04 8.75 -1.07
N LEU A 87 -6.38 8.27 0.14
CA LEU A 87 -7.43 7.28 0.32
C LEU A 87 -8.82 7.84 -0.03
N GLN A 88 -9.09 9.10 0.31
CA GLN A 88 -10.34 9.78 -0.02
C GLN A 88 -10.51 9.92 -1.53
N ALA A 89 -9.44 10.29 -2.26
CA ALA A 89 -9.50 10.37 -3.71
C ALA A 89 -9.78 9.01 -4.36
N LEU A 90 -9.19 7.93 -3.82
CA LEU A 90 -9.47 6.57 -4.27
C LEU A 90 -10.92 6.16 -3.98
N GLN A 91 -11.42 6.42 -2.77
CA GLN A 91 -12.81 6.11 -2.41
C GLN A 91 -13.79 6.86 -3.31
N ASN A 92 -13.55 8.13 -3.60
CA ASN A 92 -14.42 8.93 -4.47
C ASN A 92 -14.41 8.41 -5.92
N ALA A 93 -13.28 7.90 -6.39
CA ALA A 93 -13.14 7.40 -7.76
C ALA A 93 -13.68 5.96 -7.94
N TRP A 94 -13.60 5.14 -6.90
CA TRP A 94 -13.89 3.71 -6.99
C TRP A 94 -15.13 3.26 -6.21
N GLY A 95 -15.57 4.03 -5.22
CA GLY A 95 -16.55 3.62 -4.23
C GLY A 95 -15.94 2.83 -3.06
N ASP A 96 -16.77 2.63 -2.03
CA ASP A 96 -16.38 2.05 -0.74
C ASP A 96 -15.87 0.62 -0.86
N PHE A 97 -16.55 -0.21 -1.67
CA PHE A 97 -16.24 -1.63 -1.79
C PHE A 97 -14.86 -1.87 -2.39
N LYS A 98 -14.54 -1.23 -3.52
CA LYS A 98 -13.25 -1.37 -4.21
C LYS A 98 -12.09 -0.91 -3.35
N LEU A 99 -12.21 0.21 -2.64
CA LEU A 99 -11.17 0.65 -1.71
C LEU A 99 -10.97 -0.35 -0.57
N THR A 100 -12.07 -0.91 -0.04
CA THR A 100 -12.01 -1.90 1.03
C THR A 100 -11.31 -3.18 0.56
N VAL A 101 -11.64 -3.67 -0.62
CA VAL A 101 -10.96 -4.82 -1.24
C VAL A 101 -9.49 -4.51 -1.50
N PHE A 102 -9.17 -3.31 -2.01
CA PHE A 102 -7.80 -2.91 -2.30
C PHE A 102 -6.92 -2.92 -1.04
N LEU A 103 -7.35 -2.26 0.03
CA LEU A 103 -6.61 -2.23 1.29
C LEU A 103 -6.61 -3.59 1.99
N GLY A 104 -7.73 -4.32 1.95
CA GLY A 104 -7.85 -5.66 2.53
C GLY A 104 -6.92 -6.67 1.85
N LEU A 105 -6.80 -6.63 0.52
CA LEU A 105 -5.85 -7.46 -0.22
C LEU A 105 -4.40 -7.10 0.11
N GLY A 106 -4.08 -5.80 0.21
CA GLY A 106 -2.76 -5.37 0.66
C GLY A 106 -2.43 -5.89 2.06
N ALA A 107 -3.33 -5.70 3.01
CA ALA A 107 -3.19 -6.17 4.38
C ALA A 107 -2.98 -7.70 4.45
N LEU A 108 -3.86 -8.45 3.77
CA LEU A 108 -3.82 -9.90 3.74
C LEU A 108 -2.54 -10.42 3.07
N ALA A 109 -2.18 -9.89 1.90
CA ALA A 109 -0.99 -10.33 1.18
C ALA A 109 0.29 -10.07 1.99
N THR A 110 0.42 -8.90 2.62
CA THR A 110 1.57 -8.57 3.46
C THR A 110 1.63 -9.44 4.72
N ALA A 111 0.49 -9.70 5.37
CA ALA A 111 0.41 -10.61 6.51
C ALA A 111 0.85 -12.05 6.14
N LEU A 112 0.37 -12.56 5.00
CA LEU A 112 0.76 -13.88 4.51
C LEU A 112 2.24 -13.93 4.09
N GLY A 113 2.75 -12.88 3.45
CA GLY A 113 4.16 -12.75 3.11
C GLY A 113 5.07 -12.74 4.34
N CYS A 114 4.68 -11.99 5.37
CA CYS A 114 5.37 -11.92 6.66
C CYS A 114 5.44 -13.30 7.33
N LEU A 115 4.30 -14.00 7.41
CA LEU A 115 4.23 -15.36 7.93
C LEU A 115 5.08 -16.35 7.13
N ALA A 116 5.04 -16.29 5.80
CA ALA A 116 5.81 -17.17 4.94
C ALA A 116 7.33 -17.00 5.15
N VAL A 117 7.79 -15.74 5.25
CA VAL A 117 9.20 -15.45 5.55
C VAL A 117 9.59 -15.90 6.95
N GLY A 118 8.76 -15.62 7.96
CA GLY A 118 9.01 -16.05 9.34
C GLY A 118 9.15 -17.57 9.47
N ARG A 119 8.28 -18.33 8.78
CA ARG A 119 8.33 -19.80 8.73
C ARG A 119 9.54 -20.33 7.95
N ALA A 120 9.96 -19.63 6.89
CA ALA A 120 11.14 -20.02 6.12
C ALA A 120 12.46 -19.78 6.87
N LEU A 121 12.51 -18.76 7.74
CA LEU A 121 13.70 -18.41 8.52
C LEU A 121 13.77 -19.12 9.88
N SER A 122 12.65 -19.59 10.43
CA SER A 122 12.62 -20.35 11.68
C SER A 122 11.61 -21.49 11.62
N SER A 123 12.09 -22.74 11.77
CA SER A 123 11.24 -23.95 11.80
C SER A 123 10.26 -23.94 12.98
N ASP A 124 10.68 -23.35 14.09
CA ASP A 124 9.96 -23.38 15.36
C ASP A 124 9.12 -22.09 15.57
N GLY A 125 9.17 -21.15 14.62
CA GLY A 125 8.44 -19.88 14.69
C GLY A 125 8.95 -18.88 15.75
N ALA A 126 10.11 -19.16 16.37
CA ALA A 126 10.65 -18.40 17.49
C ALA A 126 11.29 -17.06 17.07
N PHE A 127 11.70 -16.90 15.81
CA PHE A 127 12.20 -15.62 15.29
C PHE A 127 11.11 -14.92 14.46
N GLY A 128 10.62 -13.79 14.98
CA GLY A 128 9.69 -12.91 14.28
C GLY A 128 10.39 -12.08 13.23
N VAL A 129 9.81 -12.00 12.03
CA VAL A 129 10.14 -10.99 11.03
C VAL A 129 9.04 -9.95 11.04
N GLN A 130 9.44 -8.68 11.01
CA GLN A 130 8.51 -7.56 10.99
C GLN A 130 8.38 -6.98 9.59
N PHE A 131 7.14 -6.80 9.15
CA PHE A 131 6.81 -6.11 7.89
C PHE A 131 6.07 -4.80 8.20
N GLY A 132 6.28 -3.78 7.37
CA GLY A 132 5.61 -2.49 7.48
C GLY A 132 4.41 -2.35 6.54
N ASN A 133 3.73 -1.21 6.62
CA ASN A 133 2.67 -0.82 5.70
C ASN A 133 3.15 0.04 4.52
N SER A 134 4.44 0.37 4.45
CA SER A 134 5.02 1.30 3.47
C SER A 134 4.66 0.93 2.03
N PHE A 135 4.71 -0.36 1.68
CA PHE A 135 4.40 -0.82 0.32
C PHE A 135 2.89 -0.90 0.03
N VAL A 136 2.05 -1.11 1.04
CA VAL A 136 0.58 -1.02 0.90
C VAL A 136 0.16 0.43 0.68
N ILE A 137 0.74 1.37 1.44
CA ILE A 137 0.52 2.81 1.26
C ILE A 137 1.07 3.26 -0.09
N LEU A 138 2.24 2.77 -0.51
CA LEU A 138 2.77 3.02 -1.84
C LEU A 138 1.85 2.48 -2.94
N ALA A 139 1.28 1.29 -2.77
CA ALA A 139 0.31 0.74 -3.72
C ALA A 139 -0.91 1.66 -3.89
N ALA A 140 -1.45 2.19 -2.79
CA ALA A 140 -2.53 3.17 -2.82
C ALA A 140 -2.08 4.48 -3.50
N PHE A 141 -0.87 4.95 -3.20
CA PHE A 141 -0.32 6.15 -3.83
C PHE A 141 -0.14 6.00 -5.34
N LEU A 142 0.36 4.85 -5.81
CA LEU A 142 0.49 4.55 -7.24
C LEU A 142 -0.89 4.47 -7.92
N ALA A 143 -1.89 3.88 -7.26
CA ALA A 143 -3.27 3.87 -7.75
C ALA A 143 -3.83 5.30 -7.87
N PHE A 144 -3.63 6.13 -6.84
CA PHE A 144 -4.05 7.53 -6.81
C PHE A 144 -3.40 8.34 -7.93
N ALA A 145 -2.08 8.18 -8.13
CA ALA A 145 -1.35 8.85 -9.19
C ALA A 145 -1.76 8.38 -10.59
N ARG A 146 -2.22 7.14 -10.76
CA ARG A 146 -2.76 6.64 -12.02
C ARG A 146 -4.11 7.28 -12.36
N LEU A 147 -4.98 7.46 -11.37
CA LEU A 147 -6.29 8.08 -11.56
C LEU A 147 -6.21 9.59 -11.76
N LEU A 148 -5.26 10.26 -11.10
CA LEU A 148 -5.13 11.71 -11.07
C LEU A 148 -3.70 12.17 -11.41
N PRO A 149 -3.15 11.80 -12.58
CA PRO A 149 -1.72 11.98 -12.89
C PRO A 149 -1.27 13.44 -12.94
N ASP A 150 -2.16 14.35 -13.32
CA ASP A 150 -1.89 15.78 -13.46
C ASP A 150 -2.21 16.58 -12.18
N ARG A 151 -2.74 15.93 -11.14
CA ARG A 151 -2.97 16.59 -9.85
C ARG A 151 -1.62 16.94 -9.21
N GLU A 152 -1.56 18.14 -8.64
CA GLU A 152 -0.35 18.66 -8.02
C GLU A 152 -0.42 18.51 -6.51
N VAL A 153 0.71 18.14 -5.90
CA VAL A 153 0.93 18.16 -4.46
C VAL A 153 2.05 19.15 -4.18
N LEU A 154 1.84 20.03 -3.21
CA LEU A 154 2.85 20.98 -2.77
C LEU A 154 3.84 20.29 -1.84
N ILE A 155 5.06 20.06 -2.31
CA ILE A 155 6.14 19.58 -1.46
C ILE A 155 6.53 20.73 -0.53
N MET A 156 6.46 20.46 0.78
CA MET A 156 6.74 21.45 1.84
C MET A 156 5.99 22.78 1.70
N PHE A 157 4.79 22.76 1.10
CA PHE A 157 3.97 23.95 0.82
C PHE A 157 4.61 24.97 -0.15
N ILE A 158 5.68 24.60 -0.86
CA ILE A 158 6.41 25.51 -1.76
C ILE A 158 6.36 25.03 -3.20
N LEU A 159 6.76 23.78 -3.48
CA LEU A 159 6.97 23.30 -4.84
C LEU A 159 5.78 22.43 -5.31
N PRO A 160 4.96 22.88 -6.28
CA PRO A 160 3.94 22.03 -6.88
C PRO A 160 4.60 20.97 -7.76
N VAL A 161 4.37 19.71 -7.44
CA VAL A 161 4.83 18.58 -8.26
C VAL A 161 3.64 17.70 -8.64
N LYS A 162 3.55 17.36 -9.93
CA LYS A 162 2.52 16.47 -10.44
C LYS A 162 2.71 15.05 -9.91
N LEU A 163 1.61 14.40 -9.54
CA LEU A 163 1.61 13.05 -8.99
C LEU A 163 2.30 12.02 -9.89
N ARG A 164 2.15 12.14 -11.22
CA ARG A 164 2.82 11.23 -12.17
C ARG A 164 4.34 11.18 -12.00
N TRP A 165 4.98 12.30 -11.66
CA TRP A 165 6.43 12.37 -11.47
C TRP A 165 6.85 11.75 -10.14
N LEU A 166 6.09 12.02 -9.08
CA LEU A 166 6.31 11.42 -7.76
C LEU A 166 6.12 9.90 -7.81
N ALA A 167 5.07 9.43 -8.48
CA ALA A 167 4.81 8.00 -8.65
C ALA A 167 5.89 7.32 -9.51
N ALA A 168 6.37 7.97 -10.58
CA ALA A 168 7.47 7.45 -11.37
C ALA A 168 8.75 7.31 -10.53
N LEU A 169 9.09 8.34 -9.74
CA LEU A 169 10.25 8.31 -8.85
C LEU A 169 10.11 7.19 -7.80
N ALA A 170 8.96 7.10 -7.14
CA ALA A 170 8.69 6.08 -6.14
C ALA A 170 8.74 4.65 -6.73
N ALA A 171 8.20 4.46 -7.94
CA ALA A 171 8.26 3.18 -8.64
C ALA A 171 9.70 2.79 -8.99
N VAL A 172 10.50 3.70 -9.55
CA VAL A 172 11.92 3.47 -9.87
C VAL A 172 12.71 3.13 -8.61
N TRP A 173 12.52 3.91 -7.55
CA TRP A 173 13.17 3.67 -6.25
C TRP A 173 12.80 2.30 -5.68
N THR A 174 11.54 1.89 -5.80
CA THR A 174 11.07 0.59 -5.30
C THR A 174 11.63 -0.57 -6.11
N VAL A 175 11.77 -0.42 -7.42
CA VAL A 175 12.44 -1.43 -8.27
C VAL A 175 13.92 -1.55 -7.89
N ALA A 176 14.61 -0.43 -7.69
CA ALA A 176 16.00 -0.44 -7.24
C ALA A 176 16.16 -1.17 -5.89
N GLN A 177 15.28 -0.88 -4.92
CA GLN A 177 15.23 -1.58 -3.64
C GLN A 177 14.95 -3.08 -3.81
N PHE A 178 14.01 -3.44 -4.67
CA PHE A 178 13.69 -4.85 -4.93
C PHE A 178 14.89 -5.62 -5.46
N LEU A 179 15.63 -5.04 -6.42
CA LEU A 179 16.81 -5.66 -7.01
C LEU A 179 17.98 -5.75 -6.02
N GLY A 180 18.19 -4.71 -5.22
CA GLY A 180 19.30 -4.62 -4.26
C GLY A 180 19.06 -5.28 -2.90
N SER A 181 17.85 -5.75 -2.60
CA SER A 181 17.49 -6.28 -1.27
C SER A 181 17.48 -7.82 -1.19
N GLY A 182 17.47 -8.33 0.04
CA GLY A 182 17.37 -9.77 0.34
C GLY A 182 15.96 -10.33 0.13
N ALA A 183 15.83 -11.66 0.24
CA ALA A 183 14.58 -12.37 -0.02
C ALA A 183 13.38 -11.86 0.81
N ALA A 184 13.58 -11.60 2.10
CA ALA A 184 12.53 -11.10 2.99
C ALA A 184 11.95 -9.76 2.51
N ALA A 185 12.81 -8.77 2.22
CA ALA A 185 12.41 -7.47 1.72
C ALA A 185 11.74 -7.56 0.33
N ARG A 186 12.20 -8.45 -0.55
CA ARG A 186 11.53 -8.72 -1.83
C ARG A 186 10.11 -9.24 -1.64
N VAL A 187 9.88 -10.12 -0.66
CA VAL A 187 8.54 -10.61 -0.33
C VAL A 187 7.69 -9.49 0.26
N GLU A 188 8.23 -8.64 1.12
CA GLU A 188 7.52 -7.47 1.66
C GLU A 188 7.07 -6.51 0.54
N ILE A 189 7.99 -6.15 -0.37
CA ILE A 189 7.71 -5.30 -1.54
C ILE A 189 6.63 -5.95 -2.41
N ALA A 190 6.82 -7.22 -2.79
CA ALA A 190 5.91 -7.92 -3.71
C ALA A 190 4.50 -8.08 -3.11
N SER A 191 4.43 -8.43 -1.83
CA SER A 191 3.15 -8.61 -1.13
C SER A 191 2.42 -7.28 -0.93
N GLY A 192 3.12 -6.22 -0.49
CA GLY A 192 2.51 -4.91 -0.29
C GLY A 192 2.08 -4.21 -1.58
N LEU A 193 2.79 -4.43 -2.69
CA LEU A 193 2.40 -3.91 -4.02
C LEU A 193 1.38 -4.76 -4.76
N SER A 194 1.11 -5.99 -4.29
CA SER A 194 0.18 -6.91 -4.95
C SER A 194 -1.20 -6.31 -5.25
N PRO A 195 -1.90 -5.54 -4.38
CA PRO A 195 -3.20 -4.96 -4.74
C PRO A 195 -3.11 -4.02 -5.94
N TYR A 196 -2.05 -3.22 -6.05
CA TYR A 196 -1.84 -2.34 -7.21
C TYR A 196 -1.62 -3.16 -8.49
N LEU A 197 -0.78 -4.20 -8.42
CA LEU A 197 -0.52 -5.08 -9.57
C LEU A 197 -1.78 -5.84 -10.00
N LEU A 198 -2.63 -6.26 -9.07
CA LEU A 198 -3.89 -6.93 -9.37
C LEU A 198 -4.91 -6.02 -10.06
N PHE A 199 -5.01 -4.76 -9.64
CA PHE A 199 -5.96 -3.80 -10.22
C PHE A 199 -5.47 -3.24 -11.58
N PHE A 200 -4.18 -2.92 -11.68
CA PHE A 200 -3.63 -2.16 -12.81
C PHE A 200 -2.65 -2.92 -13.70
N GLY A 201 -2.13 -4.07 -13.26
CA GLY A 201 -1.17 -4.88 -14.01
C GLY A 201 -1.65 -5.25 -15.43
N PRO A 202 -2.90 -5.72 -15.62
CA PRO A 202 -3.42 -6.00 -16.96
C PRO A 202 -3.46 -4.76 -17.87
N GLY A 203 -3.70 -3.57 -17.30
CA GLY A 203 -3.67 -2.29 -18.02
C GLY A 203 -2.26 -1.95 -18.50
N HIS A 204 -1.29 -1.99 -17.59
CA HIS A 204 0.14 -1.75 -17.92
C HIS A 204 0.65 -2.71 -19.00
N TRP A 205 0.26 -3.99 -18.93
CA TRP A 205 0.63 -4.98 -19.95
C TRP A 205 0.08 -4.63 -21.34
N ARG A 206 -1.18 -4.19 -21.41
CA ARG A 206 -1.81 -3.75 -22.67
C ARG A 206 -1.08 -2.53 -23.23
N ASP A 207 -0.85 -1.52 -22.39
CA ASP A 207 -0.16 -0.28 -22.77
C ASP A 207 1.25 -0.56 -23.31
N ALA A 208 2.01 -1.41 -22.61
CA ALA A 208 3.35 -1.85 -23.04
C ALA A 208 3.31 -2.60 -24.38
N ARG A 209 2.35 -3.50 -24.57
CA ARG A 209 2.19 -4.25 -25.82
C ARG A 209 1.85 -3.34 -27.00
N PHE A 210 1.00 -2.33 -26.80
CA PHE A 210 0.67 -1.35 -27.83
C PHE A 210 1.85 -0.43 -28.16
N ALA A 211 2.61 0.01 -27.16
CA ALA A 211 3.83 0.79 -27.38
C ALA A 211 4.87 -0.03 -28.18
N TRP A 212 5.09 -1.29 -27.81
CA TRP A 212 5.99 -2.20 -28.51
C TRP A 212 5.59 -2.43 -29.97
N ARG A 213 4.29 -2.63 -30.25
CA ARG A 213 3.77 -2.79 -31.62
C ARG A 213 3.98 -1.53 -32.45
N ARG A 214 3.72 -0.34 -31.89
CA ARG A 214 3.97 0.94 -32.57
C ARG A 214 5.45 1.15 -32.88
N TRP A 215 6.33 0.87 -31.92
CA TRP A 215 7.77 0.95 -32.12
C TRP A 215 8.23 0.01 -33.25
N ARG A 216 7.79 -1.26 -33.25
CA ARG A 216 8.08 -2.21 -34.34
C ARG A 216 7.56 -1.76 -35.71
N ALA A 217 6.37 -1.16 -35.77
CA ALA A 217 5.79 -0.68 -37.02
C ALA A 217 6.49 0.60 -37.55
N GLY A 218 7.09 1.40 -36.67
CA GLY A 218 7.83 2.61 -37.03
C GLY A 218 9.28 2.36 -37.46
N VAL A 219 9.91 1.28 -37.00
CA VAL A 219 11.31 0.91 -37.34
C VAL A 219 11.43 0.24 -38.73
N GLY A 220 10.31 -0.13 -39.35
CA GLY A 220 10.27 -0.74 -40.69
C GLY A 220 9.98 0.22 -41.85
N ARG A 221 10.14 1.53 -41.66
CA ARG A 221 10.02 2.56 -42.71
C ARG A 221 11.31 3.34 -42.85
#